data_AF-A0A6G1CXL0-F1
#
_entry.id   AF-A0A6G1CXL0-F1
#
_cell.length_a   1.000
_cell.length_b   1.000
_cell.length_c   1.000
_cell.angle_alpha   90.00
_cell.angle_beta   90.00
_cell.angle_gamma   90.00
#
_symmetry.space_group_name_H-M   'P 1'
#
loop_
_entity.id
_entity.type
_entity.pdbx_description
1 polymer ?
#
loop_
_entity_poly.entity_id
_entity_poly.type
_entity_poly.pdbx_seq_one_letter_code
_entity_poly.pdbx_strand_id
1 'polypeptide(L)'
;MGTNSNPFGFTLKTLPNSDDGDYGSYYSLPALCDERIDKLPYTIRVLLESAICNCDCFQMTKEDVEKIIDWEKSCLEKVEIPFKPARVILQDFTGLPVLVDFASMRDAMSKLGVDPARINPVVPADIVIDHSVTADVMRSTKAVQANMELEFERNKERFACLKWGSSAFQNMLIIPPGSGIVHQHMSMVLPGVVGFKLYGALRNGVTATDLVLTVTQMLRKHGVVGKFVEFYGRRMAELALPDRATIANMAPEYGATVGFFPVYNVTLEYLKMTGRTDEAVSIIEAYLRANRMFVDYNEPEIEQTYLSYLELDLRGAESCVSGPKRPHDQVPLKDMKTDWHACLDNKVGFKVQNRQLIKLSVFTAC
;
A
#
# COMPACT_ATOMS: atom_id res chain seq x y z
N MET A 1 -38.54 -6.13 -2.86
CA MET A 1 -37.22 -6.18 -2.18
C MET A 1 -36.90 -4.76 -1.79
N GLY A 2 -36.87 -4.46 -0.48
CA GLY A 2 -36.76 -3.09 0.02
C GLY A 2 -35.46 -2.44 -0.46
N THR A 3 -35.55 -1.21 -0.94
CA THR A 3 -34.39 -0.36 -1.18
C THR A 3 -33.73 -0.11 0.17
N ASN A 4 -32.73 -0.93 0.55
CA ASN A 4 -31.88 -0.63 1.70
C ASN A 4 -31.08 0.61 1.34
N SER A 5 -31.65 1.78 1.62
CA SER A 5 -30.97 3.07 1.54
C SER A 5 -29.77 3.04 2.46
N ASN A 6 -28.61 3.52 1.99
CA ASN A 6 -27.42 3.67 2.82
C ASN A 6 -27.78 4.48 4.08
N PRO A 7 -27.63 3.91 5.28
CA PRO A 7 -28.05 4.57 6.52
C PRO A 7 -27.24 5.82 6.85
N PHE A 8 -26.06 5.98 6.25
CA PHE A 8 -25.21 7.16 6.37
C PHE A 8 -25.49 8.19 5.29
N GLY A 9 -26.60 8.07 4.54
CA GLY A 9 -27.01 9.04 3.52
C GLY A 9 -27.15 10.48 4.02
N PHE A 10 -27.36 10.69 5.33
CA PHE A 10 -27.37 12.02 5.96
C PHE A 10 -25.99 12.72 5.94
N THR A 11 -24.91 11.98 5.74
CA THR A 11 -23.55 12.52 5.64
C THR A 11 -23.19 12.92 4.20
N LEU A 12 -24.04 12.63 3.22
CA LEU A 12 -23.83 13.00 1.83
C LEU A 12 -23.89 14.52 1.68
N LYS A 13 -22.80 15.11 1.22
CA LYS A 13 -22.67 16.56 0.98
C LYS A 13 -22.19 16.82 -0.44
N THR A 14 -22.46 18.03 -0.90
CA THR A 14 -21.88 18.57 -2.14
C THR A 14 -20.46 19.04 -1.88
N LEU A 15 -19.53 18.71 -2.77
CA LEU A 15 -18.14 19.16 -2.72
C LEU A 15 -18.02 20.49 -3.48
N PRO A 16 -17.78 21.62 -2.79
CA PRO A 16 -17.73 22.92 -3.45
C PRO A 16 -16.49 23.06 -4.34
N ASN A 17 -16.65 23.75 -5.47
CA ASN A 17 -15.58 24.20 -6.36
C ASN A 17 -15.17 25.65 -6.01
N SER A 18 -13.97 26.07 -6.40
CA SER A 18 -13.47 27.45 -6.22
C SER A 18 -14.27 28.51 -6.99
N ASP A 19 -15.00 28.12 -8.04
CA ASP A 19 -15.73 29.03 -8.93
C ASP A 19 -17.26 29.04 -8.68
N ASP A 20 -17.71 28.94 -7.42
CA ASP A 20 -19.14 28.89 -7.02
C ASP A 20 -19.95 27.71 -7.62
N GLY A 21 -19.28 26.72 -8.20
CA GLY A 21 -19.86 25.46 -8.67
C GLY A 21 -19.67 24.29 -7.69
N ASP A 22 -19.95 23.07 -8.13
CA ASP A 22 -19.64 21.85 -7.39
C ASP A 22 -18.90 20.81 -8.24
N TYR A 23 -18.11 19.98 -7.57
CA TYR A 23 -17.40 18.84 -8.16
C TYR A 23 -18.20 17.53 -8.04
N GLY A 24 -19.43 17.58 -7.53
CA GLY A 24 -20.25 16.42 -7.23
C GLY A 24 -20.46 16.17 -5.73
N SER A 25 -20.89 14.95 -5.38
CA SER A 25 -21.25 14.57 -4.01
C SER A 25 -20.22 13.64 -3.37
N TYR A 26 -20.07 13.74 -2.05
CA TYR A 26 -19.19 12.88 -1.25
C TYR A 26 -19.80 12.60 0.13
N TYR A 27 -19.42 11.48 0.74
CA TYR A 27 -19.77 11.19 2.13
C TYR A 27 -18.78 11.92 3.05
N SER A 28 -19.31 12.84 3.86
CA SER A 28 -18.52 13.72 4.74
C SER A 28 -18.26 13.06 6.08
N LEU A 29 -17.02 12.65 6.35
CA LEU A 29 -16.63 12.12 7.67
C LEU A 29 -16.94 13.09 8.81
N PRO A 30 -16.67 14.42 8.69
CA PRO A 30 -17.04 15.37 9.74
C PRO A 30 -18.55 15.48 10.00
N ALA A 31 -19.41 15.06 9.06
CA ALA A 31 -20.87 15.08 9.25
C ALA A 31 -21.37 14.00 10.21
N LEU A 32 -20.53 13.03 10.57
CA LEU A 32 -20.84 12.06 11.63
C LEU A 32 -20.87 12.70 13.02
N CYS A 33 -20.29 13.89 13.19
CA CYS A 33 -20.24 14.61 14.47
C CYS A 33 -19.64 13.78 15.63
N ASP A 34 -18.63 12.97 15.33
CA ASP A 34 -17.92 12.13 16.31
C ASP A 34 -16.47 12.59 16.47
N GLU A 35 -16.10 12.99 17.69
CA GLU A 35 -14.76 13.49 18.02
C GLU A 35 -13.67 12.41 17.91
N ARG A 36 -14.03 11.12 17.96
CA ARG A 36 -13.06 10.01 17.82
C ARG A 36 -12.39 10.04 16.44
N ILE A 37 -13.13 10.46 15.41
CA ILE A 37 -12.65 10.50 14.02
C ILE A 37 -11.41 11.38 13.88
N ASP A 38 -11.31 12.46 14.65
CA ASP A 38 -10.21 13.41 14.57
C ASP A 38 -8.88 12.87 15.08
N LYS A 39 -8.92 11.81 15.89
CA LYS A 39 -7.76 11.11 16.44
C LYS A 39 -7.39 9.84 15.68
N LEU A 40 -8.23 9.41 14.74
CA LEU A 40 -7.98 8.20 13.95
C LEU A 40 -6.78 8.40 13.02
N PRO A 41 -5.90 7.39 12.91
CA PRO A 41 -4.88 7.36 11.86
C PRO A 41 -5.50 7.57 10.48
N TYR A 42 -4.76 8.21 9.56
CA TYR A 42 -5.25 8.47 8.20
C TYR A 42 -5.62 7.19 7.47
N THR A 43 -4.86 6.11 7.69
CA THR A 43 -5.17 4.77 7.17
C THR A 43 -6.55 4.27 7.61
N ILE A 44 -6.95 4.53 8.86
CA ILE A 44 -8.26 4.12 9.39
C ILE A 44 -9.37 5.02 8.84
N ARG A 45 -9.11 6.32 8.62
CA ARG A 45 -10.07 7.21 7.95
C ARG A 45 -10.43 6.74 6.55
N VAL A 46 -9.46 6.20 5.80
CA VAL A 46 -9.70 5.60 4.47
C VAL A 46 -10.60 4.36 4.57
N LEU A 47 -10.40 3.50 5.58
CA LEU A 47 -11.27 2.35 5.83
C LEU A 47 -12.69 2.79 6.22
N LEU A 48 -12.79 3.82 7.07
CA LEU A 48 -14.06 4.39 7.52
C LEU A 48 -14.86 4.98 6.36
N GLU A 49 -14.21 5.76 5.49
CA GLU A 49 -14.85 6.34 4.31
C GLU A 49 -15.38 5.25 3.36
N SER A 50 -14.56 4.23 3.08
CA SER A 50 -14.99 3.09 2.26
C SER A 50 -16.19 2.36 2.87
N ALA A 51 -16.20 2.18 4.20
CA ALA A 51 -17.30 1.53 4.90
C ALA A 51 -18.61 2.33 4.84
N ILE A 52 -18.53 3.65 5.04
CA ILE A 52 -19.68 4.56 4.95
C ILE A 52 -20.24 4.57 3.53
N CYS A 53 -19.39 4.72 2.51
CA CYS A 53 -19.79 4.75 1.11
C CYS A 53 -20.52 3.47 0.66
N ASN A 54 -20.15 2.32 1.25
CA ASN A 54 -20.64 1.01 0.85
C ASN A 54 -21.63 0.36 1.83
N CYS A 55 -22.12 1.08 2.84
CA CYS A 55 -23.03 0.52 3.84
C CYS A 55 -24.40 0.19 3.22
N ASP A 56 -24.67 -1.12 3.09
CA ASP A 56 -25.89 -1.68 2.49
C ASP A 56 -26.75 -2.45 3.51
N CYS A 57 -26.33 -2.46 4.78
CA CYS A 57 -26.92 -3.23 5.87
C CYS A 57 -26.95 -4.74 5.60
N PHE A 58 -26.06 -5.24 4.73
CA PHE A 58 -25.95 -6.67 4.40
C PHE A 58 -24.49 -7.14 4.37
N GLN A 59 -23.70 -6.67 3.40
CA GLN A 59 -22.26 -6.94 3.35
C GLN A 59 -21.46 -5.99 4.24
N MET A 60 -21.95 -4.76 4.39
CA MET A 60 -21.37 -3.72 5.23
C MET A 60 -22.46 -3.18 6.15
N THR A 61 -22.36 -3.48 7.44
CA THR A 61 -23.38 -3.13 8.43
C THR A 61 -23.06 -1.82 9.16
N LYS A 62 -24.03 -1.28 9.91
CA LYS A 62 -23.79 -0.09 10.76
C LYS A 62 -22.81 -0.41 11.88
N GLU A 63 -22.90 -1.64 12.39
CA GLU A 63 -22.04 -2.18 13.43
C GLU A 63 -20.58 -2.25 12.95
N ASP A 64 -20.36 -2.54 11.66
CA ASP A 64 -19.03 -2.51 11.04
C ASP A 64 -18.44 -1.11 10.97
N VAL A 65 -19.26 -0.10 10.65
CA VAL A 65 -18.83 1.30 10.69
C VAL A 65 -18.48 1.73 12.12
N GLU A 66 -19.30 1.38 13.12
CA GLU A 66 -19.00 1.69 14.52
C GLU A 66 -17.72 1.01 15.01
N LYS A 67 -17.46 -0.25 14.64
CA LYS A 67 -16.19 -0.92 14.97
C LYS A 67 -14.96 -0.18 14.41
N ILE A 68 -15.08 0.43 13.24
CA ILE A 68 -14.00 1.22 12.63
C ILE A 68 -13.84 2.57 13.35
N ILE A 69 -14.94 3.23 13.74
CA ILE A 69 -14.87 4.46 14.54
C ILE A 69 -14.25 4.16 15.92
N ASP A 70 -14.63 3.05 16.55
CA ASP A 70 -14.06 2.56 17.83
C ASP A 70 -12.78 1.74 17.63
N TRP A 71 -11.93 2.15 16.67
CA TRP A 71 -10.75 1.40 16.25
C TRP A 71 -9.78 1.08 17.39
N GLU A 72 -9.55 2.02 18.32
CA GLU A 72 -8.61 1.82 19.44
C GLU A 72 -8.93 0.56 20.25
N LYS A 73 -10.22 0.27 20.45
CA LYS A 73 -10.68 -0.93 21.14
C LYS A 73 -10.78 -2.12 20.18
N SER A 74 -11.42 -1.93 19.03
CA SER A 74 -11.70 -3.00 18.06
C SER A 74 -10.43 -3.66 17.51
N CYS A 75 -9.33 -2.91 17.36
CA CYS A 75 -8.06 -3.46 16.89
C CYS A 75 -7.39 -4.39 17.94
N LEU A 76 -7.59 -4.14 19.24
CA LEU A 76 -7.09 -5.00 20.32
C LEU A 76 -7.89 -6.30 20.41
N GLU A 77 -9.19 -6.23 20.10
CA GLU A 77 -10.10 -7.38 20.03
C GLU A 77 -9.97 -8.19 18.73
N LYS A 78 -9.13 -7.72 17.78
CA LYS A 78 -8.89 -8.35 16.46
C LYS A 78 -10.17 -8.58 15.67
N VAL A 79 -11.05 -7.58 15.68
CA VAL A 79 -12.33 -7.64 14.98
C VAL A 79 -12.11 -7.67 13.46
N GLU A 80 -12.86 -8.53 12.78
CA GLU A 80 -12.90 -8.54 11.31
C GLU A 80 -13.86 -7.46 10.80
N ILE A 81 -13.42 -6.75 9.76
CA ILE A 81 -14.22 -5.73 9.08
C ILE A 81 -14.24 -6.03 7.58
N PRO A 82 -15.37 -5.81 6.89
CA PRO A 82 -15.38 -5.82 5.43
C PRO A 82 -14.65 -4.58 4.91
N PHE A 83 -13.93 -4.73 3.80
CA PHE A 83 -13.31 -3.62 3.08
C PHE A 83 -13.57 -3.76 1.59
N LYS A 84 -14.15 -2.73 0.97
CA LYS A 84 -14.42 -2.68 -0.47
C LYS A 84 -13.46 -1.68 -1.11
N PRO A 85 -12.37 -2.14 -1.76
CA PRO A 85 -11.42 -1.26 -2.41
C PRO A 85 -12.03 -0.59 -3.65
N ALA A 86 -11.54 0.60 -4.00
CA ALA A 86 -12.00 1.33 -5.18
C ALA A 86 -11.58 0.67 -6.52
N ARG A 87 -10.50 -0.11 -6.52
CA ARG A 87 -9.99 -0.86 -7.68
C ARG A 87 -9.09 -2.03 -7.25
N VAL A 88 -8.84 -2.95 -8.16
CA VAL A 88 -7.89 -4.06 -8.01
C VAL A 88 -6.75 -3.89 -9.00
N ILE A 89 -5.52 -4.16 -8.56
CA ILE A 89 -4.36 -4.24 -9.44
C ILE A 89 -3.73 -5.63 -9.33
N LEU A 90 -3.36 -6.20 -10.47
CA LEU A 90 -2.81 -7.54 -10.61
C LEU A 90 -1.52 -7.46 -11.42
N GLN A 91 -0.52 -8.27 -11.07
CA GLN A 91 0.57 -8.59 -11.99
C GLN A 91 0.13 -9.74 -12.93
N ASP A 92 0.84 -9.98 -14.03
CA ASP A 92 0.50 -11.03 -14.99
C ASP A 92 0.52 -12.44 -14.39
N PHE A 93 1.48 -12.76 -13.51
CA PHE A 93 1.57 -14.09 -12.89
C PHE A 93 0.38 -14.46 -12.00
N THR A 94 -0.22 -13.48 -11.31
CA THR A 94 -1.39 -13.69 -10.45
C THR A 94 -2.69 -13.36 -11.17
N GLY A 95 -2.67 -12.44 -12.12
CA GLY A 95 -3.82 -12.02 -12.92
C GLY A 95 -4.26 -13.06 -13.93
N LEU A 96 -3.33 -13.82 -14.51
CA LEU A 96 -3.67 -14.87 -15.47
C LEU A 96 -4.50 -16.01 -14.83
N PRO A 97 -4.14 -16.59 -13.67
CA PRO A 97 -5.01 -17.53 -12.96
C PRO A 97 -6.39 -16.96 -12.66
N VAL A 98 -6.47 -15.70 -12.19
CA VAL A 98 -7.75 -15.03 -11.92
C VAL A 98 -8.61 -14.95 -13.19
N LEU A 99 -8.02 -14.63 -14.33
CA LEU A 99 -8.72 -14.59 -15.61
C LEU A 99 -9.27 -15.97 -16.02
N VAL A 100 -8.50 -17.02 -15.80
CA VAL A 100 -8.91 -18.41 -16.05
C VAL A 100 -10.06 -18.81 -15.12
N ASP A 101 -10.03 -18.39 -13.85
CA ASP A 101 -11.14 -18.61 -12.91
C ASP A 101 -12.42 -17.91 -13.38
N PHE A 102 -12.34 -16.64 -13.80
CA PHE A 102 -13.47 -15.92 -14.37
C PHE A 102 -14.04 -16.62 -15.61
N ALA A 103 -13.18 -17.12 -16.51
CA ALA A 103 -13.59 -17.89 -17.67
C ALA A 103 -14.33 -19.19 -17.27
N SER A 104 -13.76 -19.93 -16.31
CA SER A 104 -14.33 -21.17 -15.79
C SER A 104 -15.68 -20.94 -15.11
N MET A 105 -15.84 -19.84 -14.39
CA MET A 105 -17.10 -19.42 -13.78
C MET A 105 -18.17 -19.10 -14.85
N ARG A 106 -17.80 -18.47 -15.96
CA ARG A 106 -18.71 -18.22 -17.09
C ARG A 106 -19.19 -19.53 -17.73
N ASP A 107 -18.27 -20.47 -17.94
CA ASP A 107 -18.63 -21.80 -18.45
C ASP A 107 -19.57 -22.54 -17.51
N ALA A 108 -19.34 -22.46 -16.20
CA ALA A 108 -20.21 -23.05 -15.19
C ALA A 108 -21.61 -22.42 -15.21
N MET A 109 -21.72 -21.09 -15.30
CA MET A 109 -23.01 -20.39 -15.42
C MET A 109 -23.77 -20.82 -16.68
N SER A 110 -23.07 -20.93 -17.81
CA SER A 110 -23.66 -21.40 -19.07
C SER A 110 -24.24 -22.82 -18.94
N LYS A 111 -23.50 -23.73 -18.31
CA LYS A 111 -23.97 -25.11 -18.04
C LYS A 111 -25.19 -25.16 -17.13
N LEU A 112 -25.36 -24.18 -16.25
CA LEU A 112 -26.52 -24.03 -15.37
C LEU A 112 -27.71 -23.29 -16.04
N GLY A 113 -27.57 -22.88 -17.30
CA GLY A 113 -28.60 -22.11 -18.01
C GLY A 113 -28.76 -20.67 -17.51
N VAL A 114 -27.77 -20.15 -16.78
CA VAL A 114 -27.72 -18.77 -16.28
C VAL A 114 -26.85 -17.94 -17.21
N ASP A 115 -27.20 -16.67 -17.41
CA ASP A 115 -26.41 -15.74 -18.23
C ASP A 115 -24.96 -15.62 -17.72
N PRO A 116 -23.95 -16.05 -18.50
CA PRO A 116 -22.54 -15.95 -18.14
C PRO A 116 -22.04 -14.52 -18.02
N ALA A 117 -22.68 -13.55 -18.70
CA ALA A 117 -22.23 -12.15 -18.68
C ALA A 117 -22.31 -11.52 -17.28
N ARG A 118 -23.10 -12.11 -16.37
CA ARG A 118 -23.16 -11.72 -14.95
C ARG A 118 -21.84 -11.91 -14.21
N ILE A 119 -20.96 -12.78 -14.71
CA ILE A 119 -19.62 -12.96 -14.17
C ILE A 119 -18.70 -11.91 -14.81
N ASN A 120 -18.46 -10.85 -14.04
CA ASN A 120 -17.62 -9.73 -14.44
C ASN A 120 -17.03 -9.01 -13.21
N PRO A 121 -15.83 -8.39 -13.30
CA PRO A 121 -15.32 -7.51 -12.26
C PRO A 121 -16.31 -6.39 -11.90
N VAL A 122 -16.59 -6.25 -10.61
CA VAL A 122 -17.50 -5.21 -10.07
C VAL A 122 -16.79 -3.87 -9.91
N VAL A 123 -15.49 -3.90 -9.63
CA VAL A 123 -14.61 -2.73 -9.55
C VAL A 123 -13.59 -2.76 -10.70
N PRO A 124 -13.01 -1.60 -11.09
CA PRO A 124 -11.92 -1.56 -12.05
C PRO A 124 -10.78 -2.50 -11.65
N ALA A 125 -10.32 -3.30 -12.61
CA ALA A 125 -9.23 -4.26 -12.46
C ALA A 125 -8.16 -4.00 -13.52
N ASP A 126 -6.97 -3.61 -13.06
CA ASP A 126 -5.82 -3.33 -13.93
C ASP A 126 -4.82 -4.49 -13.82
N ILE A 127 -4.54 -5.18 -14.92
CA ILE A 127 -3.49 -6.22 -14.98
C ILE A 127 -2.27 -5.62 -15.66
N VAL A 128 -1.13 -5.64 -14.98
CA VAL A 128 0.15 -5.12 -15.50
C VAL A 128 1.08 -6.28 -15.80
N ILE A 129 1.63 -6.30 -17.02
CA ILE A 129 2.60 -7.30 -17.45
C ILE A 129 4.00 -6.78 -17.15
N ASP A 130 4.65 -7.35 -16.15
CA ASP A 130 5.91 -6.80 -15.62
C ASP A 130 6.89 -7.85 -15.12
N HIS A 131 6.43 -9.03 -14.69
CA HIS A 131 7.31 -10.05 -14.11
C HIS A 131 7.91 -11.02 -15.13
N SER A 132 7.63 -10.80 -16.41
CA SER A 132 7.97 -11.76 -17.44
C SER A 132 9.28 -11.46 -18.15
N VAL A 133 9.65 -10.18 -18.31
CA VAL A 133 10.88 -9.76 -19.01
C VAL A 133 12.13 -10.17 -18.22
N THR A 134 12.94 -11.04 -18.81
CA THR A 134 14.24 -11.46 -18.29
C THR A 134 15.39 -10.69 -18.93
N ALA A 135 16.48 -10.48 -18.18
CA ALA A 135 17.68 -9.81 -18.67
C ALA A 135 18.65 -10.78 -19.37
N ASP A 136 18.23 -11.41 -20.47
CA ASP A 136 19.06 -12.37 -21.23
C ASP A 136 20.24 -11.69 -21.93
N VAL A 137 19.97 -10.55 -22.57
CA VAL A 137 20.97 -9.68 -23.19
C VAL A 137 21.24 -8.52 -22.24
N MET A 138 22.51 -8.29 -21.92
CA MET A 138 22.95 -7.20 -21.04
C MET A 138 24.05 -6.37 -21.72
N ARG A 139 24.26 -5.13 -21.23
CA ARG A 139 25.38 -4.25 -21.64
C ARG A 139 25.45 -4.01 -23.18
N SER A 140 24.30 -3.90 -23.82
CA SER A 140 24.17 -3.61 -25.25
C SER A 140 23.09 -2.55 -25.47
N THR A 141 23.26 -1.68 -26.46
CA THR A 141 22.23 -0.70 -26.83
C THR A 141 20.96 -1.35 -27.36
N LYS A 142 21.05 -2.60 -27.84
CA LYS A 142 19.92 -3.42 -28.29
C LYS A 142 19.33 -4.32 -27.20
N ALA A 143 19.87 -4.30 -25.98
CA ALA A 143 19.48 -5.22 -24.93
C ALA A 143 17.98 -5.14 -24.60
N VAL A 144 17.43 -3.93 -24.49
CA VAL A 144 16.00 -3.72 -24.18
C VAL A 144 15.11 -4.34 -25.25
N GLN A 145 15.36 -4.04 -26.52
CA GLN A 145 14.58 -4.57 -27.64
C GLN A 145 14.71 -6.11 -27.73
N ALA A 146 15.92 -6.64 -27.65
CA ALA A 146 16.15 -8.08 -27.74
C ALA A 146 15.45 -8.84 -26.61
N ASN A 147 15.50 -8.34 -25.38
CA ASN A 147 14.82 -8.97 -24.24
C ASN A 147 13.28 -8.87 -24.37
N MET A 148 12.75 -7.76 -24.90
CA MET A 148 11.32 -7.63 -25.20
C MET A 148 10.86 -8.62 -26.30
N GLU A 149 11.66 -8.81 -27.35
CA GLU A 149 11.36 -9.76 -28.42
C GLU A 149 11.33 -11.21 -27.90
N LEU A 150 12.34 -11.58 -27.10
CA LEU A 150 12.40 -12.90 -26.44
C LEU A 150 11.20 -13.11 -25.50
N GLU A 151 10.79 -12.06 -24.80
CA GLU A 151 9.64 -12.10 -23.91
C GLU A 151 8.33 -12.39 -24.67
N PHE A 152 8.11 -11.69 -25.79
CA PHE A 152 6.96 -11.95 -26.66
C PHE A 152 6.96 -13.35 -27.27
N GLU A 153 8.13 -13.89 -27.62
CA GLU A 153 8.24 -15.25 -28.14
C GLU A 153 7.90 -16.30 -27.09
N ARG A 154 8.45 -16.15 -25.87
CA ARG A 154 8.28 -17.09 -24.76
C ARG A 154 6.85 -17.10 -24.19
N ASN A 155 6.22 -15.94 -24.07
CA ASN A 155 4.94 -15.77 -23.38
C ASN A 155 3.76 -15.49 -24.32
N LYS A 156 3.89 -15.80 -25.62
CA LYS A 156 2.87 -15.54 -26.65
C LYS A 156 1.46 -16.01 -26.28
N GLU A 157 1.32 -17.23 -25.74
CA GLU A 157 0.02 -17.79 -25.34
C GLU A 157 -0.59 -17.01 -24.16
N ARG A 158 0.23 -16.66 -23.17
CA ARG A 158 -0.21 -15.89 -22.00
C ARG A 158 -0.69 -14.50 -22.43
N PHE A 159 0.04 -13.84 -23.32
CA PHE A 159 -0.36 -12.54 -23.85
C PHE A 159 -1.62 -12.61 -24.70
N ALA A 160 -1.82 -13.68 -25.48
CA ALA A 160 -3.07 -13.91 -26.19
C ALA A 160 -4.26 -14.09 -25.23
N CYS A 161 -4.07 -14.86 -24.16
CA CYS A 161 -5.09 -15.07 -23.13
C CYS A 161 -5.43 -13.77 -22.40
N LEU A 162 -4.42 -13.03 -21.93
CA LEU A 162 -4.61 -11.71 -21.31
C LEU A 162 -5.36 -10.78 -22.27
N LYS A 163 -4.88 -10.61 -23.51
CA LYS A 163 -5.56 -9.77 -24.51
C LYS A 163 -7.02 -10.17 -24.73
N TRP A 164 -7.34 -11.46 -24.79
CA TRP A 164 -8.72 -11.93 -24.82
C TRP A 164 -9.49 -11.44 -23.59
N GLY A 165 -8.93 -11.60 -22.39
CA GLY A 165 -9.53 -11.14 -21.13
C GLY A 165 -9.93 -9.66 -21.13
N SER A 166 -9.05 -8.78 -21.64
CA SER A 166 -9.34 -7.34 -21.75
C SER A 166 -10.57 -7.03 -22.61
N SER A 167 -10.87 -7.89 -23.60
CA SER A 167 -12.05 -7.74 -24.46
C SER A 167 -13.28 -8.50 -23.96
N ALA A 168 -13.07 -9.55 -23.17
CA ALA A 168 -14.12 -10.43 -22.68
C ALA A 168 -14.79 -9.90 -21.41
N PHE A 169 -14.07 -9.14 -20.58
CA PHE A 169 -14.55 -8.61 -19.31
C PHE A 169 -14.61 -7.08 -19.35
N GLN A 170 -15.71 -6.51 -18.86
CA GLN A 170 -15.83 -5.08 -18.65
C GLN A 170 -15.02 -4.68 -17.40
N ASN A 171 -14.60 -3.42 -17.33
CA ASN A 171 -13.78 -2.89 -16.23
C ASN A 171 -12.41 -3.57 -16.06
N MET A 172 -11.92 -4.28 -17.09
CA MET A 172 -10.60 -4.92 -17.09
C MET A 172 -9.67 -4.23 -18.07
N LEU A 173 -8.62 -3.58 -17.55
CA LEU A 173 -7.58 -2.96 -18.35
C LEU A 173 -6.32 -3.81 -18.27
N ILE A 174 -5.65 -4.02 -19.42
CA ILE A 174 -4.39 -4.75 -19.48
C ILE A 174 -3.31 -3.83 -20.00
N ILE A 175 -2.28 -3.64 -19.18
CA ILE A 175 -1.14 -2.78 -19.46
C ILE A 175 -0.01 -3.65 -20.04
N PRO A 176 0.49 -3.32 -21.24
CA PRO A 176 1.49 -4.12 -21.94
C PRO A 176 2.87 -4.08 -21.24
N PRO A 177 3.76 -5.05 -21.54
CA PRO A 177 5.10 -5.10 -20.98
C PRO A 177 5.92 -3.84 -21.28
N GLY A 178 6.79 -3.48 -20.34
CA GLY A 178 7.65 -2.28 -20.44
C GLY A 178 7.01 -0.98 -19.96
N SER A 179 5.80 -1.04 -19.37
CA SER A 179 5.06 0.14 -18.91
C SER A 179 5.19 0.44 -17.41
N GLY A 180 5.74 -0.48 -16.61
CA GLY A 180 5.91 -0.32 -15.15
C GLY A 180 5.99 -1.66 -14.42
N ILE A 181 6.20 -1.62 -13.10
CA ILE A 181 6.22 -2.80 -12.20
C ILE A 181 5.18 -2.58 -11.09
N VAL A 182 4.44 -3.62 -10.73
CA VAL A 182 3.36 -3.60 -9.75
C VAL A 182 3.60 -4.65 -8.67
N HIS A 183 3.31 -4.26 -7.43
CA HIS A 183 3.23 -5.18 -6.30
C HIS A 183 1.78 -5.29 -5.81
N GLN A 184 1.36 -6.50 -5.43
CA GLN A 184 -0.03 -6.84 -5.08
C GLN A 184 -0.18 -7.15 -3.57
N HIS A 185 -1.40 -6.98 -3.00
CA HIS A 185 -1.71 -7.33 -1.60
C HIS A 185 -3.10 -7.98 -1.37
N MET A 186 -3.33 -8.29 -0.08
CA MET A 186 -4.13 -9.35 0.57
C MET A 186 -5.46 -8.89 1.22
N SER A 187 -6.25 -9.87 1.69
CA SER A 187 -7.36 -9.76 2.67
C SER A 187 -6.87 -9.38 4.09
N MET A 188 -7.73 -8.79 4.94
CA MET A 188 -7.29 -8.14 6.18
C MET A 188 -8.28 -8.19 7.36
N VAL A 189 -7.74 -8.42 8.57
CA VAL A 189 -8.34 -8.16 9.90
C VAL A 189 -8.07 -6.70 10.28
N LEU A 190 -8.97 -6.00 11.00
CA LEU A 190 -8.76 -4.59 11.37
C LEU A 190 -7.36 -4.41 12.02
N PRO A 191 -6.42 -3.73 11.34
CA PRO A 191 -5.03 -3.77 11.75
C PRO A 191 -4.76 -2.74 12.84
N GLY A 192 -3.87 -3.10 13.75
CA GLY A 192 -3.21 -2.12 14.60
C GLY A 192 -2.34 -1.19 13.76
N VAL A 193 -2.20 0.08 14.16
CA VAL A 193 -1.43 1.09 13.45
C VAL A 193 -0.25 1.53 14.34
N VAL A 194 0.95 1.49 13.78
CA VAL A 194 2.18 1.96 14.41
C VAL A 194 2.54 3.30 13.80
N GLY A 195 2.64 4.34 14.62
CA GLY A 195 3.11 5.65 14.20
C GLY A 195 4.63 5.65 14.10
N PHE A 196 5.18 6.02 12.94
CA PHE A 196 6.62 6.14 12.73
C PHE A 196 7.00 7.60 12.41
N LYS A 197 7.55 8.29 13.39
CA LYS A 197 7.92 9.70 13.29
C LYS A 197 9.28 9.87 12.64
N LEU A 198 9.35 10.68 11.59
CA LEU A 198 10.61 11.11 10.97
C LEU A 198 10.92 12.56 11.36
N TYR A 199 12.11 12.79 11.93
CA TYR A 199 12.57 14.12 12.32
C TYR A 199 14.08 14.29 12.08
N GLY A 200 14.60 15.50 12.20
CA GLY A 200 16.00 15.79 11.85
C GLY A 200 16.27 15.76 10.34
N ALA A 201 17.54 15.84 9.93
CA ALA A 201 17.94 15.95 8.53
C ALA A 201 18.85 14.78 8.11
N LEU A 202 18.67 14.28 6.88
CA LEU A 202 19.61 13.33 6.29
C LEU A 202 20.98 14.00 6.15
N ARG A 203 22.04 13.25 6.46
CA ARG A 203 23.43 13.71 6.26
C ARG A 203 23.81 13.61 4.79
N ASN A 204 24.73 14.47 4.35
CA ASN A 204 25.31 14.37 3.01
C ASN A 204 25.93 12.98 2.79
N GLY A 205 25.64 12.37 1.65
CA GLY A 205 26.09 11.02 1.31
C GLY A 205 25.21 9.88 1.80
N VAL A 206 24.14 10.17 2.55
CA VAL A 206 23.09 9.19 2.89
C VAL A 206 22.00 9.26 1.83
N THR A 207 21.64 8.10 1.28
CA THR A 207 20.65 7.97 0.21
C THR A 207 19.29 7.51 0.75
N ALA A 208 18.25 7.57 -0.09
CA ALA A 208 16.94 7.03 0.24
C ALA A 208 17.01 5.54 0.60
N THR A 209 17.86 4.77 -0.09
CA THR A 209 18.09 3.35 0.20
C THR A 209 18.61 3.14 1.62
N ASP A 210 19.56 3.96 2.07
CA ASP A 210 20.11 3.87 3.43
C ASP A 210 19.05 4.13 4.50
N LEU A 211 18.18 5.11 4.24
CA LEU A 211 17.03 5.41 5.09
C LEU A 211 16.08 4.21 5.15
N VAL A 212 15.73 3.63 3.99
CA VAL A 212 14.80 2.51 3.91
C VAL A 212 15.34 1.29 4.66
N LEU A 213 16.64 0.98 4.56
CA LEU A 213 17.26 -0.12 5.29
C LEU A 213 17.22 0.11 6.81
N THR A 214 17.46 1.35 7.25
CA THR A 214 17.37 1.74 8.66
C THR A 214 15.95 1.58 9.20
N VAL A 215 14.95 2.11 8.46
CA VAL A 215 13.53 1.98 8.80
C VAL A 215 13.10 0.51 8.86
N THR A 216 13.51 -0.29 7.87
CA THR A 216 13.19 -1.72 7.79
C THR A 216 13.73 -2.47 9.01
N GLN A 217 14.98 -2.20 9.41
CA GLN A 217 15.58 -2.83 10.59
C GLN A 217 14.84 -2.46 11.87
N MET A 218 14.52 -1.16 12.07
CA MET A 218 13.80 -0.68 13.25
C MET A 218 12.41 -1.29 13.37
N LEU A 219 11.63 -1.27 12.28
CA LEU A 219 10.28 -1.83 12.24
C LEU A 219 10.28 -3.34 12.45
N ARG A 220 11.26 -4.05 11.86
CA ARG A 220 11.41 -5.50 12.07
C ARG A 220 11.72 -5.83 13.52
N LYS A 221 12.60 -5.05 14.17
CA LYS A 221 12.93 -5.21 15.59
C LYS A 221 11.74 -4.93 16.50
N HIS A 222 10.91 -3.96 16.16
CA HIS A 222 9.71 -3.60 16.91
C HIS A 222 8.59 -4.65 16.80
N GLY A 223 8.47 -5.31 15.65
CA GLY A 223 7.46 -6.35 15.43
C GLY A 223 6.13 -5.77 14.95
N VAL A 224 6.08 -5.45 13.66
CA VAL A 224 4.91 -4.87 12.97
C VAL A 224 4.15 -5.86 12.09
N VAL A 225 4.32 -7.16 12.33
CA VAL A 225 3.64 -8.21 11.55
C VAL A 225 2.13 -8.07 11.64
N GLY A 226 1.47 -7.94 10.48
CA GLY A 226 0.01 -7.81 10.38
C GLY A 226 -0.54 -6.45 10.84
N LYS A 227 0.34 -5.45 11.04
CA LYS A 227 -0.02 -4.08 11.41
C LYS A 227 0.19 -3.12 10.25
N PHE A 228 -0.45 -1.97 10.32
CA PHE A 228 -0.12 -0.82 9.49
C PHE A 228 1.01 -0.02 10.14
N VAL A 229 1.81 0.61 9.30
CA VAL A 229 2.80 1.61 9.70
C VAL A 229 2.42 2.91 9.03
N GLU A 230 2.18 3.95 9.82
CA GLU A 230 1.83 5.28 9.33
C GLU A 230 2.98 6.24 9.65
N PHE A 231 3.55 6.84 8.61
CA PHE A 231 4.68 7.74 8.74
C PHE A 231 4.22 9.18 8.92
N TYR A 232 4.79 9.89 9.90
CA TYR A 232 4.40 11.26 10.24
C TYR A 232 5.59 12.11 10.71
N GLY A 233 5.32 13.38 11.03
CA GLY A 233 6.31 14.36 11.50
C GLY A 233 6.75 15.34 10.41
N ARG A 234 7.10 16.57 10.82
CA ARG A 234 7.34 17.70 9.89
C ARG A 234 8.34 17.45 8.77
N ARG A 235 9.35 16.60 8.99
CA ARG A 235 10.40 16.32 7.98
C ARG A 235 9.89 15.42 6.86
N MET A 236 8.69 14.86 7.01
CA MET A 236 7.94 14.28 5.91
C MET A 236 7.81 15.25 4.74
N ALA A 237 7.63 16.55 4.98
CA ALA A 237 7.45 17.54 3.91
C ALA A 237 8.66 17.63 2.95
N GLU A 238 9.86 17.30 3.41
CA GLU A 238 11.12 17.45 2.68
C GLU A 238 11.60 16.17 1.98
N LEU A 239 11.03 15.01 2.31
CA LEU A 239 11.34 13.78 1.58
C LEU A 239 10.74 13.87 0.16
N ALA A 240 11.43 13.33 -0.84
CA ALA A 240 10.83 13.23 -2.16
C ALA A 240 9.80 12.10 -2.19
N LEU A 241 8.77 12.21 -3.04
CA LEU A 241 7.78 11.12 -3.18
C LEU A 241 8.40 9.77 -3.58
N PRO A 242 9.40 9.70 -4.49
CA PRO A 242 10.10 8.45 -4.79
C PRO A 242 10.75 7.79 -3.57
N ASP A 243 11.27 8.58 -2.63
CA ASP A 243 11.89 8.07 -1.40
C ASP A 243 10.84 7.43 -0.50
N ARG A 244 9.67 8.07 -0.36
CA ARG A 244 8.52 7.49 0.36
C ARG A 244 8.03 6.21 -0.27
N ALA A 245 7.89 6.21 -1.60
CA ALA A 245 7.46 5.03 -2.33
C ALA A 245 8.44 3.87 -2.08
N THR A 246 9.74 4.15 -2.01
CA THR A 246 10.77 3.15 -1.67
C THR A 246 10.57 2.59 -0.25
N ILE A 247 10.27 3.45 0.74
CA ILE A 247 10.02 3.02 2.13
C ILE A 247 8.73 2.19 2.24
N ALA A 248 7.65 2.64 1.60
CA ALA A 248 6.37 1.97 1.59
C ALA A 248 6.45 0.61 0.87
N ASN A 249 7.21 0.54 -0.23
CA ASN A 249 7.40 -0.69 -0.99
C ASN A 249 8.05 -1.81 -0.16
N MET A 250 8.89 -1.45 0.82
CA MET A 250 9.55 -2.43 1.69
C MET A 250 8.68 -2.94 2.86
N ALA A 251 7.36 -2.66 2.85
CA ALA A 251 6.43 -3.14 3.88
C ALA A 251 6.48 -4.65 4.14
N PRO A 252 6.49 -5.51 3.11
CA PRO A 252 6.64 -6.95 3.31
C PRO A 252 7.93 -7.35 4.04
N GLU A 253 9.03 -6.63 3.83
CA GLU A 253 10.34 -6.92 4.41
C GLU A 253 10.39 -6.65 5.92
N TYR A 254 9.77 -5.55 6.38
CA TYR A 254 9.59 -5.30 7.82
C TYR A 254 8.35 -5.96 8.43
N GLY A 255 7.49 -6.56 7.59
CA GLY A 255 6.35 -7.38 7.97
C GLY A 255 5.02 -6.63 8.11
N ALA A 256 4.99 -5.33 7.82
CA ALA A 256 3.74 -4.57 7.87
C ALA A 256 2.83 -4.98 6.69
N THR A 257 1.53 -4.86 6.90
CA THR A 257 0.55 -5.00 5.81
C THR A 257 0.61 -3.80 4.87
N VAL A 258 0.82 -2.59 5.42
CA VAL A 258 0.90 -1.34 4.68
C VAL A 258 1.92 -0.42 5.33
N GLY A 259 2.76 0.24 4.51
CA GLY A 259 3.50 1.45 4.88
C GLY A 259 2.83 2.67 4.27
N PHE A 260 2.19 3.50 5.07
CA PHE A 260 1.34 4.59 4.63
C PHE A 260 1.98 5.96 4.86
N PHE A 261 1.95 6.78 3.82
CA PHE A 261 2.31 8.19 3.87
C PHE A 261 1.07 9.01 3.51
N PRO A 262 0.54 9.83 4.44
CA PRO A 262 -0.62 10.67 4.17
C PRO A 262 -0.39 11.64 3.00
N VAL A 263 -1.47 12.00 2.32
CA VAL A 263 -1.44 12.95 1.20
C VAL A 263 -1.22 14.37 1.73
N TYR A 264 -0.35 15.12 1.06
CA TYR A 264 -0.11 16.54 1.31
C TYR A 264 0.40 17.23 0.03
N ASN A 265 0.74 18.52 0.08
CA ASN A 265 1.10 19.37 -1.07
C ASN A 265 2.05 18.72 -2.10
N VAL A 266 3.18 18.13 -1.69
CA VAL A 266 4.14 17.51 -2.65
C VAL A 266 3.53 16.32 -3.39
N THR A 267 2.55 15.63 -2.77
CA THR A 267 1.80 14.56 -3.44
C THR A 267 0.94 15.14 -4.56
N LEU A 268 0.28 16.28 -4.32
CA LEU A 268 -0.50 16.99 -5.33
C LEU A 268 0.40 17.55 -6.46
N GLU A 269 1.55 18.13 -6.12
CA GLU A 269 2.55 18.59 -7.09
C GLU A 269 3.03 17.43 -7.97
N TYR A 270 3.31 16.27 -7.37
CA TYR A 270 3.68 15.07 -8.12
C TYR A 270 2.57 14.60 -9.07
N LEU A 271 1.30 14.68 -8.68
CA LEU A 271 0.18 14.38 -9.57
C LEU A 271 0.16 15.33 -10.79
N LYS A 272 0.38 16.63 -10.59
CA LYS A 272 0.51 17.59 -11.69
C LYS A 272 1.69 17.28 -12.61
N MET A 273 2.87 17.04 -12.03
CA MET A 273 4.10 16.71 -12.77
C MET A 273 3.97 15.44 -13.61
N THR A 274 3.11 14.51 -13.17
CA THR A 274 2.85 13.25 -13.88
C THR A 274 1.66 13.32 -14.84
N GLY A 275 1.20 14.53 -15.17
CA GLY A 275 0.24 14.78 -16.24
C GLY A 275 -1.23 14.78 -15.83
N ARG A 276 -1.56 14.85 -14.55
CA ARG A 276 -2.95 15.05 -14.11
C ARG A 276 -3.33 16.52 -14.32
N THR A 277 -4.55 16.76 -14.77
CA THR A 277 -5.06 18.12 -15.01
C THR A 277 -5.16 18.89 -13.70
N ASP A 278 -5.05 20.22 -13.76
CA ASP A 278 -5.21 21.08 -12.59
C ASP A 278 -6.60 20.88 -11.94
N GLU A 279 -7.64 20.75 -12.75
CA GLU A 279 -9.00 20.46 -12.27
C GLU A 279 -9.07 19.17 -11.47
N ALA A 280 -8.47 18.07 -11.95
CA ALA A 280 -8.46 16.79 -11.23
C ALA A 280 -7.72 16.91 -9.89
N VAL A 281 -6.61 17.66 -9.85
CA VAL A 281 -5.85 17.87 -8.61
C VAL A 281 -6.62 18.74 -7.63
N SER A 282 -7.33 19.77 -8.10
CA SER A 282 -8.22 20.60 -7.26
C SER A 282 -9.35 19.79 -6.64
N ILE A 283 -9.97 18.88 -7.40
CA ILE A 283 -11.00 17.95 -6.88
C ILE A 283 -10.41 17.07 -5.77
N ILE A 284 -9.23 16.47 -6.00
CA ILE A 284 -8.56 15.60 -5.04
C ILE A 284 -8.25 16.37 -3.74
N GLU A 285 -7.68 17.56 -3.85
CA GLU A 285 -7.36 18.39 -2.70
C GLU A 285 -8.63 18.77 -1.91
N ALA A 286 -9.65 19.27 -2.61
CA ALA A 286 -10.91 19.66 -1.99
C ALA A 286 -11.55 18.49 -1.23
N TYR A 287 -11.62 17.31 -1.84
CA TYR A 287 -12.17 16.11 -1.22
C TYR A 287 -11.38 15.68 0.01
N LEU A 288 -10.04 15.59 -0.10
CA LEU A 288 -9.19 15.16 1.02
C LEU A 288 -9.24 16.14 2.19
N ARG A 289 -9.25 17.45 1.93
CA ARG A 289 -9.41 18.48 2.97
C ARG A 289 -10.79 18.39 3.62
N ALA A 290 -11.85 18.28 2.82
CA ALA A 290 -13.22 18.20 3.32
C ALA A 290 -13.46 16.96 4.23
N ASN A 291 -12.74 15.86 3.98
CA ASN A 291 -12.80 14.65 4.78
C ASN A 291 -11.69 14.51 5.83
N ARG A 292 -10.91 15.58 6.10
CA ARG A 292 -9.79 15.55 7.06
C ARG A 292 -8.78 14.42 6.75
N MET A 293 -8.57 14.12 5.47
CA MET A 293 -7.62 13.12 4.97
C MET A 293 -6.38 13.75 4.29
N PHE A 294 -6.27 15.08 4.37
CA PHE A 294 -5.12 15.85 3.90
C PHE A 294 -4.26 16.29 5.10
N VAL A 295 -2.93 16.19 4.97
CA VAL A 295 -1.99 16.74 5.95
C VAL A 295 -1.54 18.12 5.50
N ASP A 296 -1.78 19.13 6.32
CA ASP A 296 -1.26 20.49 6.11
C ASP A 296 -0.20 20.82 7.16
N TYR A 297 1.08 20.87 6.75
CA TYR A 297 2.19 21.17 7.65
C TYR A 297 2.27 22.65 8.07
N ASN A 298 1.42 23.52 7.51
CA ASN A 298 1.29 24.91 7.95
C ASN A 298 0.32 25.06 9.13
N GLU A 299 -0.55 24.06 9.35
CA GLU A 299 -1.49 24.03 10.46
C GLU A 299 -0.88 23.33 11.69
N PRO A 300 -1.42 23.56 12.90
CA PRO A 300 -1.06 22.80 14.08
C PRO A 300 -1.25 21.29 13.83
N GLU A 301 -0.20 20.50 14.10
CA GLU A 301 -0.24 19.05 13.91
C GLU A 301 -1.26 18.44 14.87
N ILE A 302 -2.32 17.82 14.34
CA ILE A 302 -3.28 17.06 15.12
C ILE A 302 -2.62 15.73 15.47
N GLU A 303 -2.38 15.52 16.76
CA GLU A 303 -1.78 14.28 17.25
C GLU A 303 -2.75 13.11 17.06
N GLN A 304 -2.37 12.19 16.16
CA GLN A 304 -3.12 10.96 15.93
C GLN A 304 -2.81 9.93 17.01
N THR A 305 -3.80 9.10 17.30
CA THR A 305 -3.65 7.99 18.24
C THR A 305 -3.19 6.75 17.50
N TYR A 306 -2.04 6.22 17.89
CA TYR A 306 -1.48 4.98 17.37
C TYR A 306 -1.34 3.95 18.49
N LEU A 307 -1.28 2.66 18.15
CA LEU A 307 -1.07 1.61 19.16
C LEU A 307 0.34 1.64 19.76
N SER A 308 1.31 2.09 18.98
CA SER A 308 2.68 2.26 19.44
C SER A 308 3.40 3.27 18.56
N TYR A 309 4.43 3.88 19.13
CA TYR A 309 5.18 4.97 18.51
C TYR A 309 6.64 4.56 18.36
N LEU A 310 7.21 4.86 17.20
CA LEU A 310 8.63 4.81 16.92
C LEU A 310 9.06 6.16 16.36
N GLU A 311 10.28 6.57 16.67
CA GLU A 311 10.83 7.80 16.12
C GLU A 311 12.24 7.56 15.58
N LEU A 312 12.55 8.16 14.43
CA LEU A 312 13.88 8.14 13.81
C LEU A 312 14.35 9.57 13.56
N ASP A 313 15.47 9.91 14.20
CA ASP A 313 16.28 11.05 13.79
C ASP A 313 17.02 10.68 12.49
N LEU A 314 16.71 11.36 11.40
CA LEU A 314 17.34 11.16 10.09
C LEU A 314 18.85 11.40 10.13
N ARG A 315 19.37 12.13 11.13
CA ARG A 315 20.83 12.28 11.36
C ARG A 315 21.46 11.00 11.87
N GLY A 316 20.69 10.05 12.38
CA GLY A 316 21.15 8.74 12.83
C GLY A 316 21.34 7.74 11.69
N ALA A 317 20.74 8.00 10.52
CA ALA A 317 20.94 7.16 9.34
C ALA A 317 22.38 7.32 8.82
N GLU A 318 23.02 6.19 8.50
CA GLU A 318 24.35 6.15 7.91
C GLU A 318 24.35 5.32 6.62
N SER A 319 25.32 5.57 5.74
CA SER A 319 25.44 4.82 4.50
C SER A 319 25.70 3.35 4.78
N CYS A 320 24.92 2.46 4.16
CA CYS A 320 24.85 1.06 4.49
C CYS A 320 24.45 0.19 3.29
N VAL A 321 24.66 -1.11 3.44
CA VAL A 321 24.16 -2.16 2.54
C VAL A 321 23.44 -3.21 3.38
N SER A 322 22.55 -4.01 2.77
CA SER A 322 21.90 -5.14 3.46
C SER A 322 22.31 -6.47 2.85
N GLY A 323 22.69 -7.43 3.69
CA GLY A 323 23.06 -8.77 3.24
C GLY A 323 24.03 -9.53 4.16
N PRO A 324 24.59 -10.65 3.67
CA PRO A 324 24.47 -11.17 2.31
C PRO A 324 23.20 -11.98 2.04
N LYS A 325 22.34 -12.25 3.05
CA LYS A 325 21.22 -13.19 2.92
C LYS A 325 19.83 -12.62 3.19
N ARG A 326 19.71 -11.54 3.96
CA ARG A 326 18.39 -10.99 4.36
C ARG A 326 18.35 -9.46 4.21
N PRO A 327 17.21 -8.88 3.83
CA PRO A 327 17.06 -7.42 3.67
C PRO A 327 17.27 -6.61 4.97
N HIS A 328 17.06 -7.21 6.14
CA HIS A 328 17.23 -6.56 7.45
C HIS A 328 18.64 -6.76 8.05
N ASP A 329 19.54 -7.46 7.36
CA ASP A 329 20.94 -7.62 7.78
C ASP A 329 21.75 -6.39 7.34
N GLN A 330 21.44 -5.23 7.92
CA GLN A 330 22.12 -3.96 7.62
C GLN A 330 23.59 -4.01 8.07
N VAL A 331 24.48 -3.52 7.21
CA VAL A 331 25.92 -3.38 7.43
C VAL A 331 26.33 -1.97 7.04
N PRO A 332 26.88 -1.16 7.95
CA PRO A 332 27.44 0.14 7.59
C PRO A 332 28.51 -0.01 6.50
N LEU A 333 28.52 0.88 5.51
CA LEU A 333 29.40 0.75 4.34
C LEU A 333 30.89 0.71 4.73
N LYS A 334 31.26 1.44 5.78
CA LYS A 334 32.61 1.45 6.37
C LYS A 334 33.05 0.08 6.90
N ASP A 335 32.09 -0.75 7.32
CA ASP A 335 32.32 -2.06 7.95
C ASP A 335 32.14 -3.22 6.98
N MET A 336 31.64 -2.96 5.76
CA MET A 336 31.30 -3.98 4.76
C MET A 336 32.45 -4.97 4.49
N LYS A 337 33.68 -4.48 4.35
CA LYS A 337 34.85 -5.34 4.10
C LYS A 337 35.11 -6.28 5.29
N THR A 338 35.05 -5.76 6.51
CA THR A 338 35.29 -6.53 7.74
C THR A 338 34.19 -7.57 7.94
N ASP A 339 32.95 -7.15 7.79
CA ASP A 339 31.77 -8.00 7.90
C ASP A 339 31.77 -9.14 6.84
N TRP A 340 32.17 -8.84 5.61
CA TRP A 340 32.31 -9.84 4.55
C TRP A 340 33.36 -10.90 4.90
N HIS A 341 34.55 -10.52 5.36
CA HIS A 341 35.57 -11.49 5.76
C HIS A 341 35.08 -12.38 6.91
N ALA A 342 34.41 -11.80 7.90
CA ALA A 342 33.81 -12.59 8.99
C ALA A 342 32.75 -13.58 8.48
N CYS A 343 32.02 -13.24 7.41
CA CYS A 343 31.05 -14.15 6.79
C CYS A 343 31.68 -15.35 6.09
N LEU A 344 32.94 -15.25 5.62
CA LEU A 344 33.64 -16.35 4.96
C LEU A 344 33.96 -17.50 5.92
N ASP A 345 34.29 -17.17 7.17
CA ASP A 345 34.69 -18.13 8.20
C ASP A 345 33.50 -18.68 9.01
N ASN A 346 32.33 -18.06 8.88
CA ASN A 346 31.13 -18.46 9.62
C ASN A 346 30.56 -19.79 9.11
N LYS A 347 29.98 -20.58 10.03
CA LYS A 347 29.19 -21.77 9.65
C LYS A 347 28.09 -21.38 8.67
N VAL A 348 27.81 -22.25 7.70
CA VAL A 348 26.72 -22.07 6.73
C VAL A 348 25.41 -21.80 7.47
N GLY A 349 24.93 -20.56 7.36
CA GLY A 349 23.75 -20.09 8.09
C GLY A 349 23.61 -18.57 7.99
N PHE A 350 22.69 -18.00 8.76
CA PHE A 350 22.57 -16.55 8.89
C PHE A 350 23.74 -16.00 9.73
N LYS A 351 24.06 -14.72 9.54
CA LYS A 351 25.02 -14.01 10.40
C LYS A 351 24.61 -14.20 11.87
N VAL A 352 25.55 -14.66 12.68
CA VAL A 352 25.37 -14.67 14.14
C VAL A 352 25.69 -13.25 14.61
N GLN A 353 24.67 -12.41 14.82
CA GLN A 353 24.86 -11.17 15.55
C GLN A 353 25.44 -11.51 16.94
N ASN A 354 26.51 -10.82 17.32
CA ASN A 354 27.19 -11.02 18.60
C ASN A 354 26.16 -11.12 19.74
N ARG A 355 26.19 -12.25 20.45
CA ARG A 355 25.32 -12.56 21.58
C ARG A 355 25.49 -11.51 22.69
N GLN A 356 24.60 -10.53 22.75
CA GLN A 356 24.13 -9.98 24.01
C GLN A 356 22.60 -9.81 23.93
N LEU A 357 21.91 -10.51 24.84
CA LEU A 357 20.49 -10.37 25.20
C LEU A 357 19.44 -10.97 24.26
N ILE A 358 19.50 -12.29 24.01
CA ILE A 358 18.27 -13.10 23.87
C ILE A 358 18.45 -14.34 24.74
N LYS A 359 18.03 -14.27 26.01
CA LYS A 359 17.71 -15.49 26.78
C LYS A 359 16.44 -16.06 26.14
N LEU A 360 16.62 -17.04 25.26
CA LEU A 360 15.52 -17.89 24.82
C LEU A 360 15.10 -18.73 26.04
N SER A 361 13.97 -18.40 26.64
CA SER A 361 13.23 -19.31 27.52
C SER A 361 12.75 -20.47 26.65
N VAL A 362 13.56 -21.52 26.58
CA VAL A 362 13.17 -22.81 26.03
C VAL A 362 12.12 -23.40 26.97
N PHE A 363 10.85 -23.29 26.58
CA PHE A 363 9.81 -24.19 27.08
C PHE A 363 10.22 -25.61 26.69
N THR A 364 10.64 -26.39 27.68
CA THR A 364 10.84 -27.82 27.52
C THR A 364 9.48 -28.45 27.82
N ALA A 365 8.77 -28.87 26.78
CA ALA A 365 7.63 -29.76 26.93
C ALA A 365 8.19 -31.19 27.05
N CYS A 366 7.99 -31.79 28.22
CA CYS A 366 7.80 -33.23 28.37
C CYS A 366 6.30 -33.45 28.53
#